data_AF-A0A961HMM9-F1
#
_entry.id   AF-A0A961HMM9-F1
#
_cell.length_a   1.000
_cell.length_b   1.000
_cell.length_c   1.000
_cell.angle_alpha   90.00
_cell.angle_beta   90.00
_cell.angle_gamma   90.00
#
_symmetry.space_group_name_H-M   'P 1'
#
loop_
_entity.id
_entity.type
_entity.pdbx_description
1 polymer ?
#
loop_
_entity_poly.entity_id
_entity_poly.type
_entity_poly.pdbx_seq_one_letter_code
_entity_poly.pdbx_strand_id
1 'polypeptide(L)'
;MAFSWTLHGDGNLSGPDDVVAPDERLSWGKTIGLGAQHVVAMFGATFVFPLIMGLNPQLAIMMSGLATIIFLLIVNGRVPSYLGTSASFVGAVAAIRAQEGADSSRVTGAILVAGLVLAIIGVLIHFMGSGVLHRVLPPVVTGAVVMLIGFN
;
A
#
# COMPACT_ATOMS: atom_id res chain seq x y z
N MET A 1 -9.86 -14.07 15.24
CA MET A 1 -11.01 -13.18 15.02
C MET A 1 -10.48 -11.81 14.65
N ALA A 2 -10.62 -11.40 13.38
CA ALA A 2 -10.04 -10.16 12.83
C ALA A 2 -10.64 -8.84 13.37
N PHE A 3 -11.50 -8.91 14.39
CA PHE A 3 -12.30 -7.79 14.90
C PHE A 3 -12.25 -7.60 16.43
N SER A 4 -11.38 -8.31 17.14
CA SER A 4 -11.31 -8.21 18.60
C SER A 4 -10.41 -7.04 19.02
N TRP A 5 -10.83 -5.81 18.72
CA TRP A 5 -10.16 -4.63 19.26
C TRP A 5 -10.53 -4.40 20.72
N THR A 6 -9.53 -4.24 21.57
CA THR A 6 -9.70 -3.80 22.96
C THR A 6 -9.82 -2.27 22.99
N LEU A 7 -10.57 -1.73 23.96
CA LEU A 7 -10.62 -0.28 24.14
C LEU A 7 -9.29 0.18 24.75
N HIS A 8 -8.63 1.13 24.11
CA HIS A 8 -7.42 1.75 24.64
C HIS A 8 -7.79 2.63 25.84
N GLY A 9 -7.49 2.17 27.05
CA GLY A 9 -7.86 2.85 28.30
C GLY A 9 -9.37 3.15 28.37
N ASP A 10 -9.69 4.43 28.51
CA ASP A 10 -11.04 5.00 28.53
C ASP A 10 -11.53 5.46 27.13
N GLY A 11 -10.80 5.11 26.06
CA GLY A 11 -11.10 5.50 24.69
C GLY A 11 -10.59 6.90 24.31
N ASN A 12 -9.70 7.46 25.12
CA ASN A 12 -9.01 8.73 24.93
C ASN A 12 -7.49 8.53 24.87
N LEU A 13 -6.80 9.56 24.37
CA LEU A 13 -5.34 9.64 24.47
C LEU A 13 -5.02 10.36 25.78
N SER A 14 -4.19 9.75 26.60
CA SER A 14 -3.75 10.23 27.91
C SER A 14 -2.70 11.35 27.78
N GLY A 15 -2.08 11.50 26.60
CA GLY A 15 -1.10 12.53 26.28
C GLY A 15 -0.51 12.38 24.86
N PRO A 16 0.43 13.24 24.46
CA PRO A 16 1.10 13.19 23.15
C PRO A 16 1.96 11.93 22.93
N ASP A 17 2.48 11.35 24.01
CA ASP A 17 3.32 10.14 23.98
C ASP A 17 2.50 8.84 24.15
N ASP A 18 1.17 8.95 24.19
CA ASP A 18 0.29 7.79 24.35
C ASP A 18 0.11 7.04 23.03
N VAL A 19 0.52 5.77 23.01
CA VAL A 19 0.61 4.96 21.79
C VAL A 19 -0.51 3.93 21.77
N VAL A 20 -1.36 4.00 20.74
CA VAL A 20 -2.43 3.02 20.50
C VAL A 20 -1.88 1.85 19.69
N ALA A 21 -1.96 0.64 20.24
CA ALA A 21 -1.50 -0.56 19.56
C ALA A 21 -2.45 -1.01 18.42
N PRO A 22 -2.00 -1.83 17.45
CA PRO A 22 -2.83 -2.28 16.33
C PRO A 22 -4.07 -3.10 16.73
N ASP A 23 -4.03 -3.75 17.90
CA ASP A 23 -5.12 -4.51 18.50
C ASP A 23 -6.04 -3.65 19.40
N GLU A 24 -5.75 -2.36 19.52
CA GLU A 24 -6.53 -1.43 20.33
C GLU A 24 -7.32 -0.45 19.46
N ARG A 25 -8.37 0.13 20.04
CA ARG A 25 -9.13 1.21 19.43
C ARG A 25 -9.43 2.31 20.43
N LEU A 26 -9.54 3.54 19.94
CA LEU A 26 -10.12 4.65 20.69
C LEU A 26 -11.66 4.59 20.64
N SER A 27 -12.30 5.55 21.30
CA SER A 27 -13.73 5.81 21.12
C SER A 27 -14.10 5.91 19.63
N TRP A 28 -15.30 5.45 19.26
CA TRP A 28 -15.71 5.32 17.86
C TRP A 28 -15.61 6.62 17.06
N GLY A 29 -15.95 7.77 17.67
CA GLY A 29 -15.82 9.07 17.02
C GLY A 29 -14.36 9.40 16.65
N LYS A 30 -13.41 9.13 17.56
CA LYS A 30 -11.98 9.36 17.32
C LYS A 30 -11.41 8.37 16.30
N THR A 31 -11.77 7.09 16.42
CA THR A 31 -11.35 6.05 15.48
C THR A 31 -11.80 6.38 14.05
N ILE A 32 -13.05 6.83 13.87
CA ILE A 32 -13.56 7.30 12.57
C ILE A 32 -12.80 8.55 12.10
N GLY A 33 -12.55 9.50 12.99
CA GLY A 33 -11.78 10.72 12.67
C GLY A 33 -10.36 10.43 12.19
N LEU A 34 -9.64 9.53 12.87
CA LEU A 34 -8.31 9.07 12.46
C LEU A 34 -8.36 8.32 11.13
N GLY A 35 -9.39 7.50 10.91
CA GLY A 35 -9.63 6.85 9.62
C GLY A 35 -9.83 7.87 8.49
N ALA A 36 -10.63 8.91 8.72
CA ALA A 36 -10.83 9.98 7.75
C ALA A 36 -9.53 10.74 7.45
N GLN A 37 -8.74 11.06 8.48
CA GLN A 37 -7.41 11.66 8.30
C GLN A 37 -6.49 10.76 7.45
N HIS A 38 -6.52 9.44 7.69
CA HIS A 38 -5.71 8.50 6.92
C HIS A 38 -6.12 8.45 5.44
N VAL A 39 -7.43 8.48 5.16
CA VAL A 39 -7.95 8.56 3.78
C VAL A 39 -7.45 9.83 3.09
N VAL A 40 -7.54 10.98 3.75
CA VAL A 40 -7.05 12.26 3.20
C VAL A 40 -5.54 12.22 2.97
N ALA A 41 -4.78 11.65 3.91
CA ALA A 41 -3.33 11.53 3.78
C ALA A 41 -2.91 10.66 2.59
N MET A 42 -3.61 9.55 2.34
CA MET A 42 -3.30 8.62 1.25
C MET A 42 -3.85 9.06 -0.12
N PHE A 43 -4.84 9.95 -0.13
CA PHE A 43 -5.53 10.38 -1.36
C PHE A 43 -4.58 10.98 -2.40
N GLY A 44 -3.63 11.83 -1.98
CA GLY A 44 -2.75 12.56 -2.90
C GLY A 44 -2.00 11.63 -3.86
N ALA A 45 -1.21 10.71 -3.31
CA ALA A 45 -0.47 9.73 -4.13
C ALA A 45 -1.41 8.80 -4.91
N THR A 46 -2.46 8.30 -4.25
CA THR A 46 -3.43 7.36 -4.83
C THR A 46 -4.19 7.95 -6.02
N PHE A 47 -4.39 9.26 -6.05
CA PHE A 47 -5.02 9.96 -7.17
C PHE A 47 -4.01 10.38 -8.25
N VAL A 48 -2.88 10.96 -7.85
CA VAL A 48 -1.91 11.58 -8.78
C VAL A 48 -1.21 10.55 -9.66
N PHE A 49 -0.77 9.42 -9.12
CA PHE A 49 -0.01 8.44 -9.90
C PHE A 49 -0.82 7.79 -11.04
N PRO A 50 -2.07 7.33 -10.84
CA PRO A 50 -2.91 6.88 -11.93
C PRO A 50 -3.16 7.94 -12.99
N LEU A 51 -3.36 9.20 -12.56
CA LEU A 51 -3.61 10.30 -13.46
C LEU A 51 -2.42 10.52 -14.41
N ILE A 52 -1.19 10.57 -13.89
CA ILE A 52 0.01 10.74 -14.74
C ILE A 52 0.32 9.49 -15.59
N MET A 53 -0.11 8.31 -15.16
CA MET A 53 -0.02 7.07 -15.94
C MET A 53 -1.08 6.96 -17.05
N GLY A 54 -2.03 7.91 -17.12
CA GLY A 54 -3.16 7.87 -18.05
C GLY A 54 -4.16 6.76 -17.73
N LEU A 55 -4.29 6.41 -16.45
CA LEU A 55 -5.25 5.45 -15.91
C LEU A 55 -6.39 6.18 -15.22
N ASN A 56 -7.52 5.49 -15.01
CA ASN A 56 -8.67 6.07 -14.32
C ASN A 56 -8.38 6.19 -12.80
N PRO A 57 -8.25 7.42 -12.24
CA PRO A 57 -7.90 7.61 -10.83
C PRO A 57 -9.04 7.21 -9.88
N GLN A 58 -10.30 7.36 -10.31
CA GLN A 58 -11.46 6.94 -9.51
C GLN A 58 -11.46 5.42 -9.31
N LEU A 59 -11.15 4.67 -10.38
CA LEU A 59 -11.03 3.21 -10.31
C LEU A 59 -9.85 2.80 -9.43
N ALA A 60 -8.72 3.49 -9.53
CA ALA A 60 -7.55 3.22 -8.71
C ALA A 60 -7.81 3.43 -7.21
N ILE A 61 -8.49 4.52 -6.82
CA ILE A 61 -8.88 4.79 -5.42
C ILE A 61 -9.84 3.71 -4.91
N MET A 62 -10.84 3.34 -5.71
CA MET A 62 -11.79 2.29 -5.35
C MET A 62 -11.09 0.94 -5.15
N MET A 63 -10.19 0.57 -6.07
CA MET A 63 -9.41 -0.67 -5.98
C MET A 63 -8.42 -0.64 -4.82
N SER A 64 -7.82 0.50 -4.52
CA SER A 64 -6.92 0.69 -3.37
C SER A 64 -7.65 0.45 -2.05
N GLY A 65 -8.86 0.99 -1.89
CA GLY A 65 -9.71 0.72 -0.72
C GLY A 65 -10.08 -0.76 -0.59
N LEU A 66 -10.53 -1.37 -1.68
CA LEU A 66 -10.86 -2.80 -1.71
C LEU A 66 -9.64 -3.67 -1.39
N ALA A 67 -8.49 -3.39 -2.01
CA ALA A 67 -7.26 -4.11 -1.77
C ALA A 67 -6.81 -3.98 -0.31
N THR A 68 -6.92 -2.78 0.27
CA THR A 68 -6.58 -2.55 1.69
C THR A 68 -7.46 -3.39 2.62
N ILE A 69 -8.77 -3.46 2.36
CA ILE A 69 -9.69 -4.33 3.12
C ILE A 69 -9.27 -5.80 3.00
N ILE A 70 -9.03 -6.28 1.77
CA ILE A 70 -8.60 -7.66 1.51
C ILE A 70 -7.28 -7.96 2.23
N PHE A 71 -6.30 -7.04 2.16
CA PHE A 71 -5.01 -7.18 2.83
C PHE A 71 -5.17 -7.31 4.34
N LEU A 72 -5.92 -6.41 4.98
CA LEU A 72 -6.16 -6.44 6.42
C LEU A 72 -6.84 -7.74 6.86
N LEU A 73 -7.76 -8.28 6.04
CA LEU A 73 -8.37 -9.59 6.29
C LEU A 73 -7.36 -10.74 6.18
N ILE A 74 -6.51 -10.73 5.15
CA ILE A 74 -5.46 -11.75 4.95
C ILE A 74 -4.47 -11.75 6.13
N VAL A 75 -4.02 -10.58 6.57
CA VAL A 75 -3.07 -10.46 7.70
C VAL A 75 -3.74 -10.52 9.08
N ASN A 76 -5.06 -10.73 9.15
CA ASN A 76 -5.85 -10.72 10.38
C ASN A 76 -5.64 -9.45 11.23
N GLY A 77 -5.51 -8.28 10.59
CA GLY A 77 -5.31 -7.00 11.28
C GLY A 77 -3.97 -6.83 12.00
N ARG A 78 -3.01 -7.76 11.82
CA ARG A 78 -1.70 -7.70 12.51
C ARG A 78 -0.74 -6.66 11.95
N VAL A 79 -0.92 -6.30 10.68
CA VAL A 79 -0.06 -5.33 9.99
C VAL A 79 -0.92 -4.13 9.59
N PRO A 80 -0.75 -2.95 10.22
CA PRO A 80 -1.47 -1.75 9.85
C PRO A 80 -0.85 -1.16 8.58
N SER A 81 -1.38 -1.53 7.41
CA SER A 81 -0.90 -1.01 6.13
C SER A 81 -2.05 -0.63 5.21
N TYR A 82 -1.85 0.45 4.45
CA TYR A 82 -2.70 0.89 3.36
C TYR A 82 -2.06 0.55 2.02
N LEU A 83 -2.86 0.09 1.05
CA LEU A 83 -2.38 -0.27 -0.28
C LEU A 83 -2.70 0.85 -1.26
N GLY A 84 -1.75 1.78 -1.45
CA GLY A 84 -1.85 2.88 -2.41
C GLY A 84 -1.36 2.51 -3.82
N THR A 85 -1.31 3.52 -4.69
CA THR A 85 -0.72 3.40 -6.04
C THR A 85 0.80 3.54 -5.96
N SER A 86 1.53 2.71 -6.70
CA SER A 86 3.00 2.71 -6.63
C SER A 86 3.61 3.61 -7.69
N ALA A 87 4.37 4.62 -7.24
CA ALA A 87 5.18 5.50 -8.07
C ALA A 87 6.24 4.73 -8.89
N SER A 88 6.65 3.55 -8.42
CA SER A 88 7.66 2.73 -9.11
C SER A 88 7.25 2.31 -10.53
N PHE A 89 5.95 2.34 -10.85
CA PHE A 89 5.44 1.99 -12.18
C PHE A 89 5.41 3.16 -13.15
N VAL A 90 5.56 4.41 -12.70
CA VAL A 90 5.39 5.60 -13.55
C VAL A 90 6.35 5.57 -14.75
N GLY A 91 7.64 5.32 -14.50
CA GLY A 91 8.65 5.21 -15.56
C GLY A 91 8.39 4.03 -16.52
N ALA A 92 7.95 2.89 -16.00
CA ALA A 92 7.62 1.72 -16.81
C ALA A 92 6.40 1.98 -17.70
N VAL A 93 5.36 2.63 -17.16
CA VAL A 93 4.17 3.01 -17.93
C VAL A 93 4.51 4.03 -18.99
N ALA A 94 5.34 5.04 -18.68
CA ALA A 94 5.82 6.01 -19.65
C ALA A 94 6.56 5.31 -20.81
N ALA A 95 7.43 4.33 -20.51
CA ALA A 95 8.14 3.56 -21.52
C ALA A 95 7.21 2.68 -22.39
N ILE A 96 6.15 2.11 -21.81
CA ILE A 96 5.14 1.36 -22.58
C ILE A 96 4.37 2.31 -23.50
N ARG A 97 3.92 3.46 -22.99
CA ARG A 97 3.14 4.46 -23.73
C ARG A 97 3.92 5.09 -24.88
N ALA A 98 5.25 5.13 -24.81
CA ALA A 98 6.11 5.61 -25.89
C ALA A 98 6.18 4.66 -27.11
N GLN A 99 5.66 3.44 -27.00
CA GLN A 99 5.64 2.47 -28.10
C GLN A 99 4.45 2.72 -29.03
N GLU A 100 4.64 2.54 -30.34
CA GLU A 100 3.55 2.65 -31.31
C GLU A 100 2.42 1.66 -31.01
N GLY A 101 1.18 2.15 -30.99
CA GLY A 101 -0.02 1.34 -30.69
C GLY A 101 -0.22 1.00 -29.20
N ALA A 102 0.50 1.64 -28.28
CA ALA A 102 0.35 1.41 -26.85
C ALA A 102 -0.95 2.00 -26.29
N ASP A 103 -1.94 1.13 -26.07
CA ASP A 103 -3.19 1.49 -25.41
C ASP A 103 -3.19 1.15 -23.91
N SER A 104 -4.17 1.68 -23.17
CA SER A 104 -4.34 1.46 -21.74
C SER A 104 -4.48 -0.02 -21.38
N SER A 105 -4.98 -0.86 -22.29
CA SER A 105 -5.04 -2.32 -22.13
C SER A 105 -3.65 -2.97 -21.99
N ARG A 106 -2.65 -2.47 -22.73
CA ARG A 106 -1.28 -2.98 -22.65
C ARG A 106 -0.62 -2.61 -21.32
N VAL A 107 -0.92 -1.41 -20.83
CA VAL A 107 -0.45 -0.92 -19.52
C VAL A 107 -1.06 -1.75 -18.38
N THR A 108 -2.38 -1.92 -18.35
CA THR A 108 -3.05 -2.70 -17.31
C THR A 108 -2.66 -4.18 -17.35
N GLY A 109 -2.49 -4.74 -18.55
CA GLY A 109 -1.97 -6.10 -18.74
C GLY A 109 -0.54 -6.27 -18.19
N ALA A 110 0.36 -5.31 -18.45
CA ALA A 110 1.71 -5.33 -17.88
C ALA A 110 1.70 -5.23 -16.35
N ILE A 111 0.84 -4.37 -15.79
CA ILE A 111 0.67 -4.24 -14.32
C ILE A 111 0.13 -5.55 -13.73
N LEU A 112 -0.82 -6.22 -14.40
CA LEU A 112 -1.34 -7.51 -13.96
C LEU A 112 -0.23 -8.57 -13.91
N VAL A 113 0.58 -8.68 -14.97
CA VAL A 113 1.71 -9.63 -15.02
C VAL A 113 2.74 -9.29 -13.93
N ALA A 114 3.07 -8.02 -13.74
CA ALA A 114 3.95 -7.60 -12.65
C ALA A 114 3.39 -7.99 -11.27
N GLY A 115 2.09 -7.80 -11.05
CA GLY A 115 1.40 -8.24 -9.83
C GLY A 115 1.47 -9.75 -9.61
N LEU A 116 1.29 -10.55 -10.65
CA LEU A 116 1.44 -12.01 -10.58
C LEU A 116 2.88 -12.43 -10.24
N VAL A 117 3.87 -11.78 -10.85
CA VAL A 117 5.29 -12.04 -10.54
C VAL A 117 5.59 -11.69 -9.09
N LEU A 118 5.12 -10.54 -8.59
CA LEU A 118 5.26 -10.15 -7.19
C LEU A 118 4.58 -11.14 -6.23
N ALA A 119 3.40 -11.63 -6.59
CA ALA A 119 2.70 -12.64 -5.81
C ALA A 119 3.49 -13.96 -5.74
N ILE A 120 4.04 -14.43 -6.87
CA ILE A 120 4.89 -15.63 -6.92
C ILE A 120 6.14 -15.45 -6.05
N ILE A 121 6.82 -14.32 -6.17
CA ILE A 121 8.00 -14.00 -5.33
C ILE A 121 7.60 -13.98 -3.85
N GLY A 122 6.45 -13.40 -3.50
CA GLY A 122 5.92 -13.40 -2.14
C GLY A 122 5.70 -14.80 -1.58
N VAL A 123 5.11 -15.70 -2.38
CA VAL A 123 4.93 -17.11 -2.02
C VAL A 123 6.27 -17.82 -1.84
N LEU A 124 7.24 -17.60 -2.73
CA LEU A 124 8.58 -18.18 -2.60
C LEU A 124 9.27 -17.72 -1.30
N ILE A 125 9.22 -16.41 -0.99
CA ILE A 125 9.80 -15.86 0.25
C ILE A 125 9.08 -16.41 1.48
N HIS A 126 7.77 -16.65 1.40
CA HIS A 126 7.01 -17.26 2.51
C HIS A 126 7.58 -18.63 2.90
N PHE A 127 8.00 -19.45 1.92
CA PHE A 127 8.61 -20.76 2.19
C PHE A 127 10.12 -20.69 2.49
N MET A 128 10.86 -19.79 1.85
CA MET A 128 12.31 -19.67 2.02
C MET A 128 12.73 -18.89 3.28
N GLY A 129 11.79 -18.14 3.86
CA GLY A 129 12.03 -17.27 5.02
C GLY A 129 12.57 -15.88 4.64
N SER A 130 12.35 -14.92 5.55
CA SER A 130 12.69 -13.50 5.33
C SER A 130 14.19 -13.21 5.26
N GLY A 131 15.05 -14.14 5.68
CA GLY A 131 16.51 -13.96 5.64
C GLY A 131 17.07 -13.84 4.22
N VAL A 132 16.44 -14.47 3.23
CA VAL A 132 16.83 -14.34 1.82
C VAL A 132 16.63 -12.91 1.34
N LEU A 133 15.49 -12.29 1.70
CA LEU A 133 15.19 -10.92 1.34
C LEU A 133 16.22 -9.94 1.90
N HIS A 134 16.63 -10.10 3.16
CA HIS A 134 17.62 -9.22 3.78
C HIS A 134 19.02 -9.35 3.17
N ARG A 135 19.37 -10.52 2.60
CA ARG A 135 20.65 -10.71 1.90
C ARG A 135 20.65 -10.10 0.51
N VAL A 136 19.55 -10.23 -0.22
CA VAL A 136 19.42 -9.71 -1.59
C VAL A 136 19.17 -8.20 -1.59
N LEU A 137 18.34 -7.72 -0.66
CA LEU A 137 17.93 -6.33 -0.50
C LEU A 137 18.34 -5.82 0.89
N PRO A 138 19.64 -5.62 1.15
CA PRO A 138 20.09 -5.05 2.40
C PRO A 138 19.54 -3.62 2.57
N PRO A 139 19.45 -3.09 3.81
CA PRO A 139 18.83 -1.78 4.08
C PRO A 139 19.36 -0.63 3.24
N VAL A 140 20.66 -0.64 2.91
CA VAL A 140 21.29 0.37 2.06
C VAL A 140 20.73 0.36 0.63
N VAL A 141 20.45 -0.82 0.07
CA VAL A 141 19.87 -0.96 -1.28
C VAL A 141 18.39 -0.58 -1.23
N THR A 142 17.64 -1.13 -0.28
CA THR A 142 16.20 -0.83 -0.14
C THR A 142 15.97 0.65 0.09
N GLY A 143 16.73 1.29 0.98
CA GLY A 143 16.63 2.73 1.24
C GLY A 143 16.98 3.58 0.02
N ALA A 144 18.06 3.24 -0.70
CA ALA A 144 18.45 3.94 -1.91
C ALA A 144 17.35 3.84 -3.00
N VAL A 145 16.78 2.66 -3.21
CA VAL A 145 15.70 2.45 -4.18
C VAL A 145 14.45 3.24 -3.80
N VAL A 146 14.06 3.22 -2.53
CA VAL A 146 12.88 3.98 -2.05
C VAL A 146 13.09 5.49 -2.23
N MET A 147 14.28 6.01 -1.93
CA MET A 147 14.60 7.42 -2.18
C MET A 147 14.54 7.78 -3.67
N LEU A 148 15.08 6.93 -4.54
CA LEU A 148 15.03 7.15 -5.99
C LEU A 148 13.60 7.14 -6.54
N ILE A 149 12.73 6.26 -6.02
CA ILE A 149 11.31 6.23 -6.38
C ILE A 149 10.61 7.53 -5.95
N GLY A 150 10.92 8.06 -4.77
CA GLY A 150 10.33 9.31 -4.28
C GLY A 150 10.86 10.57 -4.96
N PHE A 151 12.07 10.53 -5.52
CA PHE A 151 12.71 11.66 -6.20
C PHE A 151 12.36 11.78 -7.70
N ASN A 152 11.96 10.67 -8.33
CA ASN A 152 11.58 10.59 -9.75
C ASN A 152 10.19 11.19 -9.99
#